data_AF-A0A7J4GKD0-F1
#
_entry.id   AF-A0A7J4GKD0-F1
#
_cell.length_a   1.000
_cell.length_b   1.000
_cell.length_c   1.000
_cell.angle_alpha   90.00
_cell.angle_beta   90.00
_cell.angle_gamma   90.00
#
_symmetry.space_group_name_H-M   'P 1'
#
loop_
_entity.id
_entity.type
_entity.pdbx_description
1 polymer ?
#
loop_
_entity_poly.entity_id
_entity_poly.type
_entity_poly.pdbx_seq_one_letter_code
_entity_poly.pdbx_strand_id
1 'polypeptide(L)'
;MWRLPERGRLRGSRRSSSRTRGFRNPSQPFCFLGLRRRARWHRGFDGTTQTHAVGRDCVGGRILITGEGLVVNRGAREVLRGADFALREGEVVALVGPNGSGKTTLLESLAGLHSLAAGSVRLSLSTYSTVVRDSEGERGSVAGIGLTLQSDAVCGEETVAEHLGHAIRLAGRDDAADALASMLTDWGMSHRAGESVSQLSDGLRRRLAVLCGLAPAALSLEPTICLLDEPSEGLDEASRRLLIGWLRALTARGHGIVIATHDPELTSAADRIITVSGNGRLTSGSGEALGEAVEMVEPSAAQEASAFSEFVSWAWRIEKRNPLDTITRGTPALVALLLTYTMATDIPRTAENHDLLAALVLAPAFIAAVVAPALIKRLAEERSGDWWRAMIGPWSRATFSIMGASFILPIPLTYLAWYVLAGDIDSAVYDEVLRWLWLPPLAMIDISCAAAALHLMVADLRRASAAAGSLLLLVLVWPFLELTSALTTLMDTGMSFELAMGEPILDVLIAAGSAALIWAVAVIIPED
;
A
#
# COMPACT_ATOMS: atom_id res chain seq x y z
N MET A 1 -44.44 6.37 47.53
CA MET A 1 -44.80 4.95 47.79
C MET A 1 -43.48 4.17 47.89
N TRP A 2 -43.09 3.83 49.14
CA TRP A 2 -42.16 2.78 49.58
C TRP A 2 -40.73 2.73 48.97
N ARG A 3 -39.70 3.26 49.67
CA ARG A 3 -38.87 2.68 50.78
C ARG A 3 -37.62 1.93 50.29
N LEU A 4 -36.45 2.54 50.54
CA LEU A 4 -35.16 1.89 50.86
C LEU A 4 -35.32 0.96 52.10
N PRO A 5 -34.46 -0.06 52.41
CA PRO A 5 -33.04 0.20 52.76
C PRO A 5 -31.98 -0.96 52.73
N GLU A 6 -30.71 -0.54 52.79
CA GLU A 6 -29.59 -0.98 53.66
C GLU A 6 -28.92 -2.39 53.68
N ARG A 7 -27.57 -2.28 53.82
CA ARG A 7 -26.55 -3.16 54.48
C ARG A 7 -26.10 -4.42 53.73
N GLY A 8 -24.84 -4.85 53.78
CA GLY A 8 -23.69 -4.44 54.59
C GLY A 8 -22.43 -5.23 54.22
N ARG A 9 -21.29 -4.74 54.71
CA ARG A 9 -19.90 -5.22 54.53
C ARG A 9 -19.68 -6.71 54.80
N LEU A 10 -18.74 -7.32 54.06
CA LEU A 10 -17.73 -8.22 54.64
C LEU A 10 -16.37 -8.09 53.93
N ARG A 11 -15.33 -7.79 54.72
CA ARG A 11 -13.91 -8.00 54.39
C ARG A 11 -13.64 -9.51 54.45
N GLY A 12 -12.83 -10.03 53.52
CA GLY A 12 -12.27 -11.37 53.60
C GLY A 12 -10.99 -11.46 52.76
N SER A 13 -9.85 -11.33 53.44
CA SER A 13 -8.53 -11.60 52.89
C SER A 13 -8.38 -13.08 52.52
N ARG A 14 -7.77 -13.38 51.37
CA ARG A 14 -6.96 -14.60 51.18
C ARG A 14 -5.94 -14.39 50.04
N ARG A 15 -4.67 -14.37 50.42
CA ARG A 15 -3.54 -14.70 49.55
C ARG A 15 -3.66 -16.18 49.18
N SER A 16 -3.48 -16.52 47.91
CA SER A 16 -2.96 -17.83 47.51
C SER A 16 -2.15 -17.71 46.22
N SER A 17 -0.86 -17.97 46.35
CA SER A 17 0.09 -18.30 45.30
C SER A 17 -0.27 -19.60 44.58
N SER A 18 -0.21 -19.64 43.24
CA SER A 18 0.22 -20.80 42.45
C SER A 18 0.53 -20.33 41.02
N ARG A 19 1.81 -20.28 40.63
CA ARG A 19 2.50 -21.26 39.78
C ARG A 19 1.91 -21.46 38.38
N THR A 20 2.50 -20.73 37.43
CA THR A 20 3.07 -21.22 36.16
C THR A 20 2.46 -22.48 35.53
N ARG A 21 1.74 -22.29 34.41
CA ARG A 21 1.81 -23.19 33.25
C ARG A 21 1.78 -22.35 31.98
N GLY A 22 2.86 -22.43 31.21
CA GLY A 22 2.97 -21.79 29.91
C GLY A 22 2.08 -22.48 28.89
N PHE A 23 1.34 -21.68 28.14
CA PHE A 23 0.82 -22.06 26.84
C PHE A 23 1.67 -21.35 25.79
N ARG A 24 2.51 -22.13 25.09
CA ARG A 24 3.16 -21.69 23.84
C ARG A 24 2.12 -21.78 22.74
N ASN A 25 1.79 -20.65 22.12
CA ASN A 25 1.07 -20.59 20.86
C ASN A 25 2.09 -20.72 19.70
N PRO A 26 1.79 -21.44 18.61
CA PRO A 26 2.72 -21.68 17.51
C PRO A 26 2.51 -20.66 16.39
N SER A 27 3.49 -19.78 16.19
CA SER A 27 3.60 -18.98 14.96
C SER A 27 5.04 -18.49 14.78
N GLN A 28 5.88 -19.35 14.23
CA GLN A 28 7.13 -18.94 13.58
C GLN A 28 7.04 -19.31 12.10
N PRO A 29 7.18 -18.36 11.16
CA PRO A 29 7.46 -18.71 9.78
C PRO A 29 8.92 -19.15 9.64
N PHE A 30 9.11 -20.07 8.70
CA PHE A 30 10.28 -20.88 8.45
C PHE A 30 11.57 -20.07 8.23
N CYS A 31 12.61 -20.48 8.96
CA CYS A 31 13.99 -20.03 8.76
C CYS A 31 14.62 -20.91 7.66
N PHE A 32 14.86 -20.34 6.47
CA PHE A 32 15.62 -21.03 5.43
C PHE A 32 17.13 -20.92 5.69
N LEU A 33 17.81 -22.05 5.50
CA LEU A 33 19.19 -22.32 5.88
C LEU A 33 20.18 -21.43 5.12
N GLY A 34 21.19 -20.95 5.86
CA GLY A 34 22.15 -19.97 5.38
C GLY A 34 23.23 -20.49 4.43
N LEU A 35 23.73 -19.58 3.62
CA LEU A 35 25.10 -19.59 3.10
C LEU A 35 25.84 -18.37 3.67
N ARG A 36 26.39 -18.54 4.88
CA ARG A 36 27.32 -17.57 5.49
C ARG A 36 28.64 -17.60 4.73
N ARG A 37 28.88 -16.63 3.83
CA ARG A 37 30.24 -16.30 3.38
C ARG A 37 30.85 -15.29 4.33
N ARG A 38 31.86 -15.73 5.08
CA ARG A 38 32.75 -14.86 5.90
C ARG A 38 33.51 -13.91 4.98
N ALA A 39 33.16 -12.63 5.00
CA ALA A 39 34.01 -11.58 4.46
C ALA A 39 35.18 -11.34 5.42
N ARG A 40 36.38 -11.39 4.84
CA ARG A 40 37.70 -11.37 5.49
C ARG A 40 38.10 -9.90 5.69
N TRP A 41 38.26 -9.48 6.94
CA TRP A 41 38.79 -8.15 7.28
C TRP A 41 40.24 -8.05 6.82
N HIS A 42 40.49 -7.29 5.76
CA HIS A 42 41.84 -6.83 5.41
C HIS A 42 42.08 -5.49 6.11
N ARG A 43 43.07 -5.47 7.01
CA ARG A 43 43.70 -4.24 7.51
C ARG A 43 44.65 -3.71 6.45
N GLY A 44 44.66 -2.40 6.30
CA GLY A 44 45.74 -1.65 5.67
C GLY A 44 45.26 -0.83 4.48
N PHE A 45 45.01 0.46 4.71
CA PHE A 45 45.59 1.53 3.89
C PHE A 45 45.41 2.86 4.62
N ASP A 46 46.52 3.43 5.07
CA ASP A 46 46.63 4.81 5.49
C ASP A 46 46.50 5.71 4.25
N GLY A 47 45.52 6.61 4.27
CA GLY A 47 45.25 7.52 3.17
C GLY A 47 44.26 8.60 3.62
N THR A 48 44.80 9.71 4.10
CA THR A 48 44.11 10.94 4.48
C THR A 48 43.04 11.34 3.47
N THR A 49 41.78 11.02 3.77
CA THR A 49 40.62 11.62 3.13
C THR A 49 40.03 12.58 4.14
N GLN A 50 40.20 13.89 3.91
CA GLN A 50 39.62 14.93 4.74
C GLN A 50 38.10 14.82 4.68
N THR A 51 37.53 14.18 5.69
CA THR A 51 36.11 14.23 5.98
C THR A 51 35.82 15.65 6.43
N HIS A 52 35.12 16.43 5.60
CA HIS A 52 34.56 17.70 6.04
C HIS A 52 33.56 17.39 7.16
N ALA A 53 34.01 17.56 8.40
CA ALA A 53 33.18 17.44 9.58
C ALA A 53 32.00 18.42 9.45
N VAL A 54 30.79 17.87 9.43
CA VAL A 54 29.55 18.64 9.60
C VAL A 54 29.70 19.42 10.90
N GLY A 55 29.60 20.75 10.78
CA GLY A 55 29.73 21.67 11.90
C GLY A 55 28.80 21.26 13.05
N ARG A 56 29.40 21.07 14.22
CA ARG A 56 28.70 21.21 15.50
C ARG A 56 28.35 22.70 15.62
N ASP A 57 27.07 22.98 15.85
CA ASP A 57 26.63 23.79 17.00
C ASP A 57 25.12 23.64 17.24
N CYS A 58 24.80 23.18 18.45
CA CYS A 58 23.60 23.34 19.28
C CYS A 58 22.18 23.08 18.72
N VAL A 59 21.71 21.80 18.74
CA VAL A 59 20.44 21.34 19.38
C VAL A 59 20.61 19.84 19.71
N GLY A 60 20.48 19.48 21.00
CA GLY A 60 20.78 18.14 21.54
C GLY A 60 19.64 17.11 21.42
N GLY A 61 19.01 16.99 20.24
CA GLY A 61 17.95 16.01 19.98
C GLY A 61 18.47 14.72 19.34
N ARG A 62 17.79 13.58 19.58
CA ARG A 62 18.05 12.33 18.87
C ARG A 62 17.76 12.52 17.38
N ILE A 63 18.49 11.83 16.52
CA ILE A 63 18.24 11.83 15.08
C ILE A 63 17.09 10.85 14.77
N LEU A 64 16.04 11.36 14.13
CA LEU A 64 14.84 10.59 13.76
C LEU A 64 14.98 9.95 12.39
N ILE A 65 15.49 10.66 11.39
CA ILE A 65 15.74 10.12 10.05
C ILE A 65 17.08 10.62 9.50
N THR A 66 17.76 9.75 8.77
CA THR A 66 19.04 10.02 8.10
C THR A 66 18.97 9.58 6.66
N GLY A 67 19.55 10.37 5.76
CA GLY A 67 19.89 10.00 4.40
C GLY A 67 21.38 10.18 4.21
N GLU A 68 22.11 9.11 3.92
CA GLU A 68 23.57 9.12 3.80
C GLU A 68 23.96 8.87 2.34
N GLY A 69 24.73 9.80 1.75
CA GLY A 69 25.27 9.67 0.40
C GLY A 69 24.22 9.49 -0.69
N LEU A 70 23.05 10.14 -0.56
CA LEU A 70 21.91 9.92 -1.45
C LEU A 70 22.21 10.33 -2.89
N VAL A 71 22.18 9.36 -3.81
CA VAL A 71 22.21 9.59 -5.27
C VAL A 71 20.91 9.10 -5.87
N VAL A 72 20.19 9.99 -6.56
CA VAL A 72 18.87 9.68 -7.14
C VAL A 72 18.81 10.13 -8.59
N ASN A 73 18.44 9.20 -9.47
CA ASN A 73 18.35 9.42 -10.90
C ASN A 73 16.89 9.47 -11.36
N ARG A 74 16.50 10.53 -12.05
CA ARG A 74 15.23 10.61 -12.78
C ARG A 74 15.50 10.57 -14.28
N GLY A 75 15.16 9.45 -14.92
CA GLY A 75 15.60 9.22 -16.30
C GLY A 75 17.13 9.17 -16.38
N ALA A 76 17.69 9.89 -17.35
CA ALA A 76 19.13 10.08 -17.49
C ALA A 76 19.70 11.20 -16.61
N ARG A 77 18.86 11.91 -15.84
CA ARG A 77 19.28 13.06 -15.03
C ARG A 77 19.50 12.65 -13.59
N GLU A 78 20.73 12.80 -13.12
CA GLU A 78 21.08 12.74 -11.70
C GLU A 78 20.54 14.00 -10.99
N VAL A 79 19.60 13.81 -10.07
CA VAL A 79 18.91 14.89 -9.34
C VAL A 79 19.57 15.16 -7.99
N LEU A 80 19.90 14.11 -7.23
CA LEU A 80 20.67 14.20 -5.98
C LEU A 80 22.04 13.59 -6.19
N ARG A 81 23.08 14.22 -5.64
CA ARG A 81 24.49 13.88 -5.89
C ARG A 81 25.28 13.66 -4.61
N GLY A 82 25.08 12.51 -3.97
CA GLY A 82 25.74 12.18 -2.70
C GLY A 82 25.30 13.12 -1.57
N ALA A 83 23.99 13.37 -1.49
CA ALA A 83 23.43 14.29 -0.52
C ALA A 83 23.30 13.64 0.86
N ASP A 84 23.84 14.30 1.89
CA ASP A 84 23.67 13.91 3.29
C ASP A 84 22.58 14.75 3.95
N PHE A 85 21.64 14.08 4.62
CA PHE A 85 20.52 14.70 5.32
C PHE A 85 20.32 14.01 6.67
N ALA A 86 19.96 14.80 7.69
CA ALA A 86 19.53 14.27 8.98
C ALA A 86 18.44 15.17 9.53
N LEU A 87 17.43 14.60 10.18
CA LEU A 87 16.39 15.31 10.91
C LEU A 87 16.43 14.87 12.38
N ARG A 88 16.33 15.82 13.29
CA ARG A 88 16.34 15.63 14.74
C ARG A 88 14.94 15.76 15.34
N GLU A 89 14.81 15.29 16.58
CA GLU A 89 13.65 15.56 17.41
C GLU A 89 13.46 17.06 17.64
N GLY A 90 12.21 17.52 17.51
CA GLY A 90 11.79 18.88 17.83
C GLY A 90 12.30 19.97 16.88
N GLU A 91 12.73 19.64 15.66
CA GLU A 91 13.15 20.64 14.67
C GLU A 91 12.25 20.64 13.43
N VAL A 92 11.98 21.83 12.89
CA VAL A 92 11.44 22.02 11.54
C VAL A 92 12.60 22.32 10.59
N VAL A 93 12.72 21.53 9.52
CA VAL A 93 13.68 21.73 8.44
C VAL A 93 12.95 22.17 7.17
N ALA A 94 13.22 23.39 6.70
CA ALA A 94 12.74 23.87 5.42
C ALA A 94 13.72 23.53 4.29
N LEU A 95 13.26 22.79 3.29
CA LEU A 95 13.95 22.59 2.02
C LEU A 95 13.56 23.73 1.07
N VAL A 96 14.54 24.55 0.67
CA VAL A 96 14.33 25.70 -0.22
C VAL A 96 15.20 25.58 -1.47
N GLY A 97 14.77 26.18 -2.57
CA GLY A 97 15.52 26.17 -3.82
C GLY A 97 14.62 26.30 -5.05
N PRO A 98 15.20 26.57 -6.24
CA PRO A 98 14.44 26.73 -7.48
C PRO A 98 13.57 25.52 -7.82
N ASN A 99 12.55 25.71 -8.65
CA ASN A 99 11.73 24.61 -9.16
C ASN A 99 12.61 23.61 -9.94
N GLY A 100 12.44 22.32 -9.67
CA GLY A 100 13.27 21.27 -10.27
C GLY A 100 14.71 21.15 -9.73
N SER A 101 15.00 21.76 -8.57
CA SER A 101 16.27 21.57 -7.85
C SER A 101 16.41 20.21 -7.18
N GLY A 102 15.30 19.53 -6.88
CA GLY A 102 15.29 18.21 -6.24
C GLY A 102 14.66 18.16 -4.84
N LYS A 103 13.97 19.23 -4.37
CA LYS A 103 13.28 19.26 -3.06
C LYS A 103 12.32 18.08 -2.87
N THR A 104 11.33 17.97 -3.76
CA THR A 104 10.37 16.85 -3.82
C THR A 104 11.09 15.51 -3.92
N THR A 105 12.15 15.42 -4.75
CA THR A 105 12.91 14.18 -4.90
C THR A 105 13.60 13.76 -3.60
N LEU A 106 14.19 14.70 -2.84
CA LEU A 106 14.76 14.42 -1.52
C LEU A 106 13.68 13.95 -0.54
N LEU A 107 12.57 14.66 -0.45
CA LEU A 107 11.47 14.33 0.45
C LEU A 107 10.87 12.96 0.15
N GLU A 108 10.59 12.67 -1.12
CA GLU A 108 10.07 11.37 -1.56
C GLU A 108 11.10 10.24 -1.38
N SER A 109 12.39 10.53 -1.47
CA SER A 109 13.45 9.56 -1.15
C SER A 109 13.48 9.22 0.34
N LEU A 110 13.27 10.22 1.20
CA LEU A 110 13.12 10.03 2.65
C LEU A 110 11.88 9.20 3.00
N ALA A 111 10.84 9.24 2.17
CA ALA A 111 9.63 8.40 2.28
C ALA A 111 9.78 7.01 1.63
N GLY A 112 10.91 6.71 0.99
CA GLY A 112 11.16 5.43 0.32
C GLY A 112 10.35 5.22 -0.98
N LEU A 113 10.03 6.32 -1.68
CA LEU A 113 9.29 6.31 -2.96
C LEU A 113 10.20 6.31 -4.20
N HIS A 114 11.48 6.63 -4.07
CA HIS A 114 12.45 6.55 -5.17
C HIS A 114 13.45 5.42 -4.93
N SER A 115 13.89 4.77 -6.00
CA SER A 115 15.11 3.95 -5.96
C SER A 115 16.34 4.85 -5.80
N LEU A 116 17.30 4.37 -5.02
CA LEU A 116 18.56 5.07 -4.75
C LEU A 116 19.65 4.43 -5.63
N ALA A 117 20.35 5.23 -6.43
CA ALA A 117 21.50 4.76 -7.18
C ALA A 117 22.73 4.53 -6.28
N ALA A 118 22.80 5.27 -5.17
CA ALA A 118 23.76 5.07 -4.08
C ALA A 118 23.20 5.66 -2.78
N GLY A 119 23.72 5.18 -1.66
CA GLY A 119 23.37 5.68 -0.33
C GLY A 119 22.22 4.90 0.32
N SER A 120 21.80 5.37 1.50
CA SER A 120 20.70 4.75 2.24
C SER A 120 19.92 5.77 3.06
N VAL A 121 18.65 5.48 3.29
CA VAL A 121 17.76 6.20 4.19
C VAL A 121 17.39 5.31 5.37
N ARG A 122 17.60 5.79 6.58
CA ARG A 122 17.29 5.06 7.83
C ARG A 122 16.41 5.88 8.74
N LEU A 123 15.35 5.26 9.23
CA LEU A 123 14.42 5.79 10.21
C LEU A 123 14.73 5.19 11.58
N SER A 124 14.75 6.02 12.62
CA SER A 124 15.06 5.65 14.00
C SER A 124 14.10 6.39 14.94
N LEU A 125 12.96 5.77 15.21
CA LEU A 125 11.97 6.23 16.19
C LEU A 125 12.21 5.57 17.56
N SER A 126 11.49 6.01 18.60
CA SER A 126 11.58 5.38 19.94
C SER A 126 11.10 3.94 19.95
N THR A 127 10.12 3.61 19.10
CA THR A 127 9.47 2.30 19.02
C THR A 127 10.18 1.32 18.09
N TYR A 128 10.81 1.79 17.02
CA TYR A 128 11.51 0.94 16.04
C TYR A 128 12.57 1.71 15.25
N SER A 129 13.49 0.97 14.62
CA SER A 129 14.39 1.49 13.60
C SER A 129 14.38 0.57 12.39
N THR A 130 14.40 1.16 11.20
CA THR A 130 14.34 0.42 9.93
C THR A 130 15.11 1.15 8.83
N VAL A 131 15.62 0.38 7.87
CA VAL A 131 16.05 0.93 6.58
C VAL A 131 14.80 1.27 5.80
N VAL A 132 14.64 2.54 5.41
CA VAL A 132 13.51 2.98 4.58
C VAL A 132 13.75 2.56 3.14
N ARG A 133 14.94 2.85 2.63
CA ARG A 133 15.40 2.50 1.29
C ARG A 133 16.92 2.50 1.24
N ASP A 134 17.53 1.60 0.49
CA ASP A 134 18.95 1.67 0.16
C ASP A 134 19.21 1.41 -1.34
N SER A 135 20.47 1.53 -1.75
CA SER A 135 20.90 1.25 -3.12
C SER A 135 21.03 -0.24 -3.45
N GLU A 136 20.90 -1.13 -2.48
CA GLU A 136 20.87 -2.58 -2.69
C GLU A 136 19.44 -3.09 -2.98
N GLY A 137 18.45 -2.21 -2.82
CA GLY A 137 17.04 -2.47 -3.10
C GLY A 137 16.23 -2.82 -1.86
N GLU A 138 16.81 -2.81 -0.66
CA GLU A 138 16.06 -3.00 0.59
C GLU A 138 15.02 -1.88 0.74
N ARG A 139 13.83 -2.24 1.24
CA ARG A 139 12.72 -1.31 1.46
C ARG A 139 12.00 -1.65 2.74
N GLY A 140 11.91 -0.68 3.64
CA GLY A 140 11.12 -0.76 4.86
C GLY A 140 9.76 -0.11 4.70
N SER A 141 8.86 -0.40 5.64
CA SER A 141 7.65 0.40 5.83
C SER A 141 8.00 1.64 6.66
N VAL A 142 7.37 2.78 6.32
CA VAL A 142 7.40 4.00 7.13
C VAL A 142 6.04 4.25 7.79
N ALA A 143 5.29 3.18 8.08
CA ALA A 143 4.00 3.30 8.76
C ALA A 143 4.14 4.14 10.05
N GLY A 144 3.24 5.10 10.21
CA GLY A 144 3.22 6.03 11.34
C GLY A 144 4.03 7.32 11.17
N ILE A 145 4.60 7.57 9.99
CA ILE A 145 5.05 8.91 9.62
C ILE A 145 3.94 9.72 8.94
N GLY A 146 4.01 11.04 9.10
CA GLY A 146 3.23 11.98 8.32
C GLY A 146 3.78 12.17 6.91
N LEU A 147 2.93 12.09 5.89
CA LEU A 147 3.33 12.32 4.49
C LEU A 147 2.28 13.13 3.74
N THR A 148 2.68 14.26 3.16
CA THR A 148 1.91 15.04 2.19
C THR A 148 2.71 15.14 0.89
N LEU A 149 2.15 14.58 -0.19
CA LEU A 149 2.73 14.70 -1.53
C LEU A 149 2.28 16.01 -2.21
N GLN A 150 3.00 16.39 -3.27
CA GLN A 150 2.66 17.57 -4.06
C GLN A 150 1.27 17.47 -4.71
N SER A 151 0.83 16.27 -5.10
CA SER A 151 -0.50 16.02 -5.70
C SER A 151 -1.54 15.56 -4.68
N ASP A 152 -1.42 15.94 -3.41
CA ASP A 152 -2.37 15.63 -2.32
C ASP A 152 -2.56 14.16 -1.93
N ALA A 153 -2.21 13.19 -2.78
CA ALA A 153 -2.25 11.74 -2.51
C ALA A 153 -3.64 11.17 -2.16
N VAL A 154 -4.68 11.66 -2.83
CA VAL A 154 -6.09 11.32 -2.55
C VAL A 154 -6.72 10.49 -3.65
N CYS A 155 -7.63 9.56 -3.30
CA CYS A 155 -8.58 9.02 -4.28
C CYS A 155 -9.90 9.80 -4.19
N GLY A 156 -10.40 10.30 -5.31
CA GLY A 156 -11.56 11.20 -5.35
C GLY A 156 -12.85 10.58 -4.84
N GLU A 157 -12.94 9.25 -4.86
CA GLU A 157 -14.08 8.46 -4.38
C GLU A 157 -14.13 8.34 -2.84
N GLU A 158 -13.04 8.64 -2.12
CA GLU A 158 -13.00 8.65 -0.65
C GLU A 158 -13.81 9.83 -0.08
N THR A 159 -14.34 9.67 1.14
CA THR A 159 -14.81 10.83 1.89
C THR A 159 -13.68 11.50 2.67
N VAL A 160 -13.86 12.77 3.03
CA VAL A 160 -12.91 13.51 3.88
C VAL A 160 -12.60 12.77 5.19
N ALA A 161 -13.62 12.26 5.87
CA ALA A 161 -13.45 11.50 7.10
C ALA A 161 -12.81 10.13 6.88
N GLU A 162 -13.09 9.46 5.76
CA GLU A 162 -12.44 8.19 5.43
C GLU A 162 -10.94 8.38 5.24
N HIS A 163 -10.56 9.36 4.42
CA HIS A 163 -9.17 9.63 4.08
C HIS A 163 -8.33 10.00 5.31
N LEU A 164 -8.81 10.97 6.11
CA LEU A 164 -8.16 11.32 7.38
C LEU A 164 -8.15 10.15 8.37
N GLY A 165 -9.24 9.39 8.43
CA GLY A 165 -9.34 8.21 9.28
C GLY A 165 -8.31 7.13 8.92
N HIS A 166 -7.99 6.94 7.65
CA HIS A 166 -6.93 6.01 7.23
C HIS A 166 -5.55 6.50 7.66
N ALA A 167 -5.23 7.79 7.50
CA ALA A 167 -3.97 8.36 7.99
C ALA A 167 -3.80 8.18 9.51
N ILE A 168 -4.87 8.38 10.28
CA ILE A 168 -4.88 8.20 11.75
C ILE A 168 -4.68 6.73 12.12
N ARG A 169 -5.44 5.79 11.51
CA ARG A 169 -5.34 4.36 11.85
C ARG A 169 -4.01 3.75 11.43
N LEU A 170 -3.43 4.19 10.32
CA LEU A 170 -2.07 3.78 9.91
C LEU A 170 -0.98 4.26 10.87
N ALA A 171 -1.23 5.34 11.61
CA ALA A 171 -0.38 5.76 12.72
C ALA A 171 -0.55 4.90 13.98
N GLY A 172 -1.45 3.91 13.97
CA GLY A 172 -1.73 3.01 15.09
C GLY A 172 -2.54 3.68 16.17
N ARG A 173 -3.61 4.41 15.78
CA ARG A 173 -4.49 5.14 16.69
C ARG A 173 -5.95 4.82 16.34
N ASP A 174 -6.67 4.22 17.28
CA ASP A 174 -8.00 3.63 17.05
C ASP A 174 -9.14 4.48 17.64
N ASP A 175 -8.84 5.39 18.58
CA ASP A 175 -9.79 6.34 19.18
C ASP A 175 -10.10 7.53 18.24
N ALA A 176 -10.33 7.19 16.97
CA ALA A 176 -10.24 8.09 15.85
C ALA A 176 -11.48 8.98 15.70
N ALA A 177 -12.64 8.64 16.27
CA ALA A 177 -13.86 9.40 15.98
C ALA A 177 -13.80 10.82 16.57
N ASP A 178 -13.48 10.94 17.85
CA ASP A 178 -13.43 12.23 18.55
C ASP A 178 -12.20 13.04 18.11
N ALA A 179 -11.04 12.38 17.97
CA ALA A 179 -9.82 13.01 17.45
C ALA A 179 -10.02 13.53 16.02
N LEU A 180 -10.56 12.72 15.11
CA LEU A 180 -10.88 13.13 13.74
C LEU A 180 -11.87 14.30 13.73
N ALA A 181 -12.93 14.23 14.53
CA ALA A 181 -13.91 15.31 14.62
C ALA A 181 -13.29 16.61 15.13
N SER A 182 -12.41 16.54 16.13
CA SER A 182 -11.66 17.70 16.65
C SER A 182 -10.75 18.28 15.57
N MET A 183 -9.92 17.45 14.93
CA MET A 183 -9.00 17.88 13.88
C MET A 183 -9.72 18.51 12.69
N LEU A 184 -10.84 17.92 12.25
CA LEU A 184 -11.66 18.52 11.20
C LEU A 184 -12.29 19.85 11.67
N THR A 185 -12.58 20.01 12.95
CA THR A 185 -13.13 21.25 13.50
C THR A 185 -12.06 22.34 13.51
N ASP A 186 -10.85 22.04 13.95
CA ASP A 186 -9.71 22.98 13.98
C ASP A 186 -9.40 23.52 12.58
N TRP A 187 -9.52 22.67 11.56
CA TRP A 187 -9.28 23.03 10.16
C TRP A 187 -10.54 23.53 9.41
N GLY A 188 -11.67 23.67 10.11
CA GLY A 188 -12.92 24.19 9.54
C GLY A 188 -13.56 23.27 8.48
N MET A 189 -13.30 21.96 8.55
CA MET A 189 -13.73 20.94 7.60
C MET A 189 -14.85 20.02 8.11
N SER A 190 -15.31 20.16 9.36
CA SER A 190 -16.32 19.26 9.96
C SER A 190 -17.62 19.15 9.15
N HIS A 191 -18.07 20.25 8.55
CA HIS A 191 -19.28 20.28 7.72
C HIS A 191 -19.16 19.49 6.41
N ARG A 192 -17.93 19.15 5.99
CA ARG A 192 -17.62 18.39 4.77
C ARG A 192 -17.07 16.99 5.05
N ALA A 193 -17.10 16.53 6.30
CA ALA A 193 -16.56 15.24 6.70
C ALA A 193 -17.10 14.07 5.87
N GLY A 194 -18.38 14.13 5.45
CA GLY A 194 -19.03 13.12 4.63
C GLY A 194 -19.01 13.39 3.11
N GLU A 195 -18.43 14.49 2.65
CA GLU A 195 -18.32 14.80 1.22
C GLU A 195 -17.21 13.97 0.58
N SER A 196 -17.38 13.66 -0.71
CA SER A 196 -16.35 13.01 -1.51
C SER A 196 -15.18 13.97 -1.74
N VAL A 197 -13.94 13.49 -1.71
CA VAL A 197 -12.76 14.33 -1.96
C VAL A 197 -12.79 14.96 -3.36
N SER A 198 -13.39 14.28 -4.34
CA SER A 198 -13.64 14.83 -5.69
C SER A 198 -14.55 16.07 -5.72
N GLN A 199 -15.33 16.34 -4.67
CA GLN A 199 -16.22 17.49 -4.56
C GLN A 199 -15.56 18.71 -3.87
N LEU A 200 -14.34 18.53 -3.33
CA LEU A 200 -13.60 19.60 -2.70
C LEU A 200 -12.94 20.52 -3.74
N SER A 201 -12.86 21.81 -3.43
CA SER A 201 -11.96 22.73 -4.13
C SER A 201 -10.51 22.35 -3.88
N ASP A 202 -9.60 22.77 -4.77
CA ASP A 202 -8.17 22.44 -4.65
C ASP A 202 -7.57 22.90 -3.30
N GLY A 203 -7.95 24.09 -2.80
CA GLY A 203 -7.51 24.56 -1.49
C GLY A 203 -8.02 23.70 -0.33
N LEU A 204 -9.25 23.16 -0.41
CA LEU A 204 -9.78 22.24 0.60
C LEU A 204 -9.14 20.85 0.50
N ARG A 205 -8.85 20.38 -0.71
CA ARG A 205 -8.10 19.14 -0.96
C ARG A 205 -6.70 19.21 -0.36
N ARG A 206 -6.00 20.32 -0.60
CA ARG A 206 -4.71 20.63 0.01
C ARG A 206 -4.81 20.62 1.53
N ARG A 207 -5.80 21.32 2.07
CA ARG A 207 -6.04 21.40 3.52
C ARG A 207 -6.17 20.00 4.13
N LEU A 208 -6.94 19.11 3.50
CA LEU A 208 -7.07 17.72 3.91
C LEU A 208 -5.74 16.97 3.82
N ALA A 209 -4.98 17.12 2.73
CA ALA A 209 -3.71 16.43 2.54
C ALA A 209 -2.65 16.85 3.57
N VAL A 210 -2.59 18.14 3.92
CA VAL A 210 -1.73 18.66 4.99
C VAL A 210 -2.18 18.11 6.33
N LEU A 211 -3.48 18.12 6.61
CA LEU A 211 -4.02 17.55 7.84
C LEU A 211 -3.67 16.06 7.99
N CYS A 212 -3.79 15.28 6.92
CA CYS A 212 -3.40 13.87 6.91
C CYS A 212 -1.88 13.68 7.11
N GLY A 213 -1.06 14.60 6.60
CA GLY A 213 0.38 14.62 6.85
C GLY A 213 0.76 15.00 8.28
N LEU A 214 -0.09 15.75 9.00
CA LEU A 214 0.17 16.16 10.38
C LEU A 214 -0.46 15.21 11.42
N ALA A 215 -1.56 14.54 11.07
CA ALA A 215 -2.32 13.70 11.98
C ALA A 215 -1.50 12.62 12.71
N PRO A 216 -0.58 11.89 12.03
CA PRO A 216 0.23 10.88 12.71
C PRO A 216 1.07 11.45 13.84
N ALA A 217 1.61 12.66 13.68
CA ALA A 217 2.37 13.32 14.73
C ALA A 217 1.45 13.92 15.79
N ALA A 218 0.37 14.60 15.39
CA ALA A 218 -0.56 15.25 16.33
C ALA A 218 -1.13 14.28 17.38
N LEU A 219 -1.37 13.03 16.98
CA LEU A 219 -1.93 11.98 17.85
C LEU A 219 -0.87 11.08 18.48
N SER A 220 0.43 11.32 18.24
CA SER A 220 1.50 10.51 18.80
C SER A 220 2.03 11.09 20.11
N LEU A 221 2.15 10.24 21.13
CA LEU A 221 2.86 10.56 22.38
C LEU A 221 4.39 10.59 22.18
N GLU A 222 4.87 9.75 21.28
CA GLU A 222 6.29 9.56 21.00
C GLU A 222 6.73 10.38 19.78
N PRO A 223 7.96 10.92 19.76
CA PRO A 223 8.52 11.60 18.60
C PRO A 223 8.41 10.76 17.31
N THR A 224 7.90 11.39 16.26
CA THR A 224 7.76 10.84 14.90
C THR A 224 8.13 11.93 13.89
N ILE A 225 8.04 11.64 12.59
CA ILE A 225 8.38 12.58 11.53
C ILE A 225 7.17 12.95 10.67
N CYS A 226 7.14 14.18 10.17
CA CYS A 226 6.24 14.63 9.11
C CYS A 226 7.05 15.11 7.90
N LEU A 227 6.72 14.61 6.72
CA LEU A 227 7.31 14.99 5.45
C LEU A 227 6.24 15.70 4.60
N LEU A 228 6.35 17.01 4.43
CA LEU A 228 5.33 17.84 3.80
C LEU A 228 5.89 18.53 2.54
N ASP A 229 5.38 18.19 1.36
CA ASP A 229 5.82 18.78 0.10
C ASP A 229 4.87 19.88 -0.39
N GLU A 230 5.31 21.14 -0.33
CA GLU A 230 4.59 22.40 -0.66
C GLU A 230 3.31 22.68 0.18
N PRO A 231 3.30 22.47 1.51
CA PRO A 231 2.06 22.42 2.31
C PRO A 231 1.22 23.71 2.32
N SER A 232 1.77 24.87 1.97
CA SER A 232 1.02 26.13 1.92
C SER A 232 0.38 26.45 0.56
N GLU A 233 0.66 25.66 -0.49
CA GLU A 233 0.13 25.90 -1.83
C GLU A 233 -1.40 25.76 -1.85
N GLY A 234 -2.12 26.80 -2.27
CA GLY A 234 -3.59 26.80 -2.29
C GLY A 234 -4.27 27.00 -0.93
N LEU A 235 -3.50 27.15 0.16
CA LEU A 235 -4.05 27.52 1.47
C LEU A 235 -4.34 29.02 1.56
N ASP A 236 -5.47 29.37 2.18
CA ASP A 236 -5.75 30.75 2.58
C ASP A 236 -4.85 31.17 3.75
N GLU A 237 -4.79 32.47 3.99
CA GLU A 237 -3.96 33.08 5.02
C GLU A 237 -4.25 32.53 6.43
N ALA A 238 -5.52 32.27 6.75
CA ALA A 238 -5.90 31.71 8.05
C ALA A 238 -5.39 30.27 8.22
N SER A 239 -5.51 29.44 7.19
CA SER A 239 -5.02 28.05 7.18
C SER A 239 -3.50 27.99 7.24
N ARG A 240 -2.80 28.95 6.62
CA ARG A 240 -1.34 29.05 6.68
C ARG A 240 -0.84 29.37 8.08
N ARG A 241 -1.46 30.34 8.76
CA ARG A 241 -1.14 30.64 10.17
C ARG A 241 -1.45 29.46 11.08
N LEU A 242 -2.57 28.78 10.86
CA LEU A 242 -2.92 27.56 11.59
C LEU A 242 -1.85 26.47 11.38
N LEU A 243 -1.42 26.25 10.13
CA LEU A 243 -0.34 25.33 9.80
C LEU A 243 0.94 25.67 10.56
N ILE A 244 1.40 26.93 10.52
CA ILE A 244 2.60 27.37 11.27
C ILE A 244 2.45 27.08 12.77
N GLY A 245 1.26 27.35 13.33
CA GLY A 245 0.98 27.04 14.73
C GLY A 245 1.04 25.56 15.04
N TRP A 246 0.53 24.69 14.15
CA TRP A 246 0.64 23.24 14.27
C TRP A 246 2.10 22.78 14.18
N LEU A 247 2.89 23.31 13.24
CA LEU A 247 4.32 22.99 13.13
C LEU A 247 5.07 23.27 14.43
N ARG A 248 4.77 24.41 15.07
CA ARG A 248 5.35 24.81 16.36
C ARG A 248 4.90 23.96 17.52
N ALA A 249 3.61 23.67 17.60
CA ALA A 249 3.08 22.84 18.65
C ALA A 249 3.60 21.39 18.55
N LEU A 250 3.77 20.87 17.33
CA LEU A 250 4.32 19.52 17.10
C LEU A 250 5.82 19.44 17.42
N THR A 251 6.61 20.45 17.05
CA THR A 251 8.03 20.49 17.41
C THR A 251 8.24 20.67 18.91
N ALA A 252 7.38 21.43 19.59
CA ALA A 252 7.38 21.50 21.06
C ALA A 252 7.08 20.14 21.72
N ARG A 253 6.35 19.24 21.05
CA ARG A 253 6.13 17.84 21.45
C ARG A 253 7.28 16.89 21.03
N GLY A 254 8.34 17.41 20.39
CA GLY A 254 9.52 16.65 20.00
C GLY A 254 9.44 15.98 18.63
N HIS A 255 8.37 16.17 17.86
CA HIS A 255 8.28 15.63 16.49
C HIS A 255 9.25 16.37 15.56
N GLY A 256 9.82 15.67 14.58
CA GLY A 256 10.66 16.27 13.54
C GLY A 256 9.83 16.53 12.28
N ILE A 257 10.03 17.69 11.64
CA ILE A 257 9.25 18.05 10.45
C ILE A 257 10.17 18.48 9.32
N VAL A 258 9.92 17.98 8.11
CA VAL A 258 10.57 18.45 6.88
C VAL A 258 9.51 19.06 6.00
N ILE A 259 9.71 20.33 5.63
CA ILE A 259 8.83 21.04 4.69
C ILE A 259 9.61 21.40 3.44
N ALA A 260 9.17 20.95 2.27
CA ALA A 260 9.63 21.53 1.01
C ALA A 260 8.73 22.70 0.68
N THR A 261 9.28 23.90 0.56
CA THR A 261 8.48 25.09 0.31
C THR A 261 9.27 26.20 -0.36
N HIS A 262 8.55 27.12 -0.99
CA HIS A 262 9.03 28.41 -1.45
C HIS A 262 8.36 29.58 -0.71
N ASP A 263 7.50 29.28 0.27
CA ASP A 263 6.75 30.26 1.04
C ASP A 263 7.65 30.89 2.13
N PRO A 264 7.84 32.22 2.12
CA PRO A 264 8.65 32.91 3.12
C PRO A 264 8.15 32.72 4.56
N GLU A 265 6.84 32.60 4.78
CA GLU A 265 6.28 32.48 6.14
C GLU A 265 6.55 31.10 6.74
N LEU A 266 6.46 30.04 5.92
CA LEU A 266 6.84 28.70 6.36
C LEU A 266 8.36 28.57 6.52
N THR A 267 9.12 29.26 5.67
CA THR A 267 10.58 29.28 5.75
C THR A 267 11.07 30.00 7.01
N SER A 268 10.40 31.09 7.43
CA SER A 268 10.70 31.77 8.70
C SER A 268 10.27 30.93 9.91
N ALA A 269 9.27 30.06 9.72
CA ALA A 269 8.99 28.96 10.64
C ALA A 269 10.00 27.78 10.55
N ALA A 270 11.10 27.93 9.82
CA ALA A 270 12.30 27.11 9.84
C ALA A 270 13.07 27.11 11.17
N ASP A 271 13.40 25.99 11.81
CA ASP A 271 14.55 25.94 12.75
C ASP A 271 15.87 25.85 11.97
N ARG A 272 15.82 25.13 10.84
CA ARG A 272 16.96 24.95 9.93
C ARG A 272 16.50 25.04 8.49
N ILE A 273 17.28 25.74 7.67
CA ILE A 273 17.02 25.88 6.24
C ILE A 273 18.07 25.08 5.48
N ILE A 274 17.62 24.23 4.57
CA ILE A 274 18.49 23.48 3.66
C ILE A 274 18.20 23.92 2.23
N THR A 275 19.18 24.57 1.62
CA THR A 275 19.10 24.98 0.22
C THR A 275 19.51 23.83 -0.68
N VAL A 276 18.58 23.37 -1.51
CA VAL A 276 18.80 22.38 -2.56
C VAL A 276 19.27 23.12 -3.82
N SER A 277 20.55 22.96 -4.15
CA SER A 277 21.14 23.59 -5.32
C SER A 277 20.73 22.87 -6.60
N GLY A 278 20.72 23.58 -7.75
CA GLY A 278 20.38 22.97 -9.05
C GLY A 278 21.32 21.83 -9.50
N ASN A 279 22.48 21.68 -8.85
CA ASN A 279 23.41 20.57 -9.02
C ASN A 279 23.19 19.41 -8.03
N GLY A 280 22.11 19.41 -7.25
CA GLY A 280 21.76 18.31 -6.35
C GLY A 280 22.52 18.27 -5.02
N ARG A 281 23.26 19.33 -4.67
CA ARG A 281 23.98 19.45 -3.38
C ARG A 281 23.13 20.20 -2.35
N LEU A 282 23.27 19.82 -1.09
CA LEU A 282 22.59 20.41 0.06
C LEU A 282 23.51 21.36 0.79
N THR A 283 23.03 22.57 1.12
CA THR A 283 23.73 23.52 1.98
C THR A 283 22.81 23.90 3.13
N SER A 284 23.31 23.79 4.37
CA SER A 284 22.53 24.09 5.56
C SER A 284 22.79 25.50 6.08
N GLY A 285 21.74 26.17 6.55
CA GLY A 285 21.78 27.43 7.30
C GLY A 285 20.81 27.40 8.48
N SER A 286 20.96 28.36 9.39
CA SER A 286 20.03 28.57 10.51
C SER A 286 18.69 29.12 10.00
N GLY A 287 17.58 28.66 10.57
CA GLY A 287 16.29 29.33 10.45
C GLY A 287 16.03 30.30 11.62
N GLU A 288 14.88 30.96 11.60
CA GLU A 288 14.47 31.98 12.59
C GLU A 288 13.53 31.42 13.67
N ALA A 289 12.97 30.23 13.45
CA ALA A 289 12.04 29.54 14.33
C ALA A 289 10.78 30.37 14.70
N LEU A 290 10.25 31.19 13.78
CA LEU A 290 9.09 32.05 14.05
C LEU A 290 7.77 31.27 14.12
N GLY A 291 6.77 31.87 14.79
CA GLY A 291 5.41 31.36 14.94
C GLY A 291 5.00 31.08 16.38
N GLU A 292 3.70 31.13 16.67
CA GLU A 292 3.13 30.79 17.98
C GLU A 292 2.43 29.42 17.92
N ALA A 293 2.76 28.54 18.86
CA ALA A 293 2.12 27.24 18.98
C ALA A 293 0.62 27.39 19.28
N VAL A 294 -0.21 26.66 18.54
CA VAL A 294 -1.65 26.58 18.84
C VAL A 294 -1.95 25.46 19.82
N GLU A 295 -3.11 25.54 20.46
CA GLU A 295 -3.67 24.40 21.19
C GLU A 295 -3.91 23.25 20.20
N MET A 296 -3.53 22.04 20.60
CA MET A 296 -3.62 20.86 19.75
C MET A 296 -4.32 19.73 20.48
N VAL A 297 -4.97 18.89 19.69
CA VAL A 297 -5.61 17.65 20.14
C VAL A 297 -4.68 16.84 21.04
N GLU A 298 -5.26 16.26 22.09
CA GLU A 298 -4.54 15.40 23.02
C GLU A 298 -4.06 14.13 22.31
N PRO A 299 -2.80 13.71 22.52
CA PRO A 299 -2.30 12.46 21.97
C PRO A 299 -3.10 11.26 22.48
N SER A 300 -3.18 10.21 21.66
CA SER A 300 -3.85 8.96 22.02
C SER A 300 -2.86 7.80 22.14
N ALA A 301 -3.28 6.76 22.87
CA ALA A 301 -2.45 5.58 23.10
C ALA A 301 -2.19 4.82 21.79
N ALA A 302 -0.98 4.26 21.67
CA ALA A 302 -0.59 3.48 20.51
C ALA A 302 -1.26 2.10 20.51
N GLN A 303 -1.66 1.65 19.32
CA GLN A 303 -2.18 0.32 19.04
C GLN A 303 -1.48 -0.27 17.82
N GLU A 304 -1.54 -1.59 17.66
CA GLU A 304 -0.99 -2.26 16.49
C GLU A 304 -1.74 -1.82 15.23
N ALA A 305 -1.06 -1.02 14.41
CA ALA A 305 -1.52 -0.71 13.05
C ALA A 305 -1.16 -1.86 12.13
N SER A 306 -2.10 -2.28 11.29
CA SER A 306 -1.81 -3.11 10.13
C SER A 306 -2.12 -2.34 8.85
N ALA A 307 -1.06 -1.90 8.16
CA ALA A 307 -1.21 -1.18 6.89
C ALA A 307 -1.96 -2.02 5.84
N PHE A 308 -1.79 -3.33 5.89
CA PHE A 308 -2.53 -4.28 5.07
C PHE A 308 -4.04 -4.22 5.35
N SER A 309 -4.47 -4.30 6.61
CA SER A 309 -5.90 -4.30 6.94
C SER A 309 -6.57 -2.97 6.61
N GLU A 310 -5.86 -1.86 6.81
CA GLU A 310 -6.37 -0.53 6.44
C GLU A 310 -6.53 -0.39 4.92
N PHE A 311 -5.57 -0.88 4.14
CA PHE A 311 -5.67 -0.89 2.68
C PHE A 311 -6.83 -1.77 2.19
N VAL A 312 -7.02 -2.95 2.78
CA VAL A 312 -8.16 -3.83 2.49
C VAL A 312 -9.48 -3.12 2.80
N SER A 313 -9.55 -2.45 3.95
CA SER A 313 -10.73 -1.68 4.36
C SER A 313 -11.03 -0.54 3.38
N TRP A 314 -10.00 0.19 2.95
CA TRP A 314 -10.09 1.24 1.93
C TRP A 314 -10.64 0.70 0.61
N ALA A 315 -9.98 -0.32 0.04
CA ALA A 315 -10.37 -0.91 -1.25
C ALA A 315 -11.81 -1.44 -1.23
N TRP A 316 -12.22 -2.11 -0.14
CA TRP A 316 -13.57 -2.63 0.01
C TRP A 316 -14.63 -1.54 0.13
N ARG A 317 -14.39 -0.48 0.90
CA ARG A 317 -15.34 0.64 1.06
C ARG A 317 -15.59 1.33 -0.28
N ILE A 318 -14.53 1.57 -1.04
CA ILE A 318 -14.64 2.21 -2.34
C ILE A 318 -15.38 1.31 -3.33
N GLU A 319 -15.04 0.02 -3.42
CA GLU A 319 -15.76 -0.91 -4.30
C GLU A 319 -17.24 -1.06 -3.92
N LYS A 320 -17.57 -1.07 -2.63
CA LYS A 320 -18.96 -1.11 -2.15
C LYS A 320 -19.76 0.14 -2.57
N ARG A 321 -19.10 1.31 -2.64
CA ARG A 321 -19.72 2.58 -3.05
C ARG A 321 -19.87 2.67 -4.56
N ASN A 322 -18.84 2.26 -5.30
CA ASN A 322 -18.79 2.27 -6.75
C ASN A 322 -18.19 0.95 -7.26
N PRO A 323 -19.01 -0.05 -7.65
CA PRO A 323 -18.54 -1.40 -7.98
C PRO A 323 -17.93 -1.49 -9.39
N LEU A 324 -16.96 -0.61 -9.68
CA LEU A 324 -16.30 -0.52 -10.98
C LEU A 324 -15.53 -1.79 -11.30
N ASP A 325 -14.87 -2.43 -10.34
CA ASP A 325 -14.12 -3.66 -10.60
C ASP A 325 -15.07 -4.79 -11.02
N THR A 326 -16.20 -4.90 -10.31
CA THR A 326 -17.25 -5.87 -10.63
C THR A 326 -17.85 -5.63 -12.01
N ILE A 327 -18.19 -4.38 -12.35
CA ILE A 327 -18.81 -4.04 -13.64
C ILE A 327 -17.84 -4.24 -14.81
N THR A 328 -16.59 -3.78 -14.65
CA THR A 328 -15.58 -3.83 -15.73
C THR A 328 -15.14 -5.24 -16.06
N ARG A 329 -15.16 -6.17 -15.10
CA ARG A 329 -14.93 -7.60 -15.34
C ARG A 329 -16.18 -8.36 -15.78
N GLY A 330 -17.33 -8.04 -15.19
CA GLY A 330 -18.60 -8.73 -15.46
C GLY A 330 -19.10 -8.49 -16.89
N THR A 331 -18.96 -7.28 -17.42
CA THR A 331 -19.42 -6.93 -18.77
C THR A 331 -18.76 -7.79 -19.86
N PRO A 332 -17.42 -7.87 -20.00
CA PRO A 332 -16.79 -8.72 -21.01
C PRO A 332 -17.04 -10.21 -20.75
N ALA A 333 -17.18 -10.64 -19.50
CA ALA A 333 -17.53 -12.03 -19.18
C ALA A 333 -18.93 -12.42 -19.65
N LEU A 334 -19.92 -11.54 -19.51
CA LEU A 334 -21.28 -11.76 -20.03
C LEU A 334 -21.28 -11.80 -21.57
N VAL A 335 -20.52 -10.92 -22.23
CA VAL A 335 -20.34 -10.97 -23.69
C VAL A 335 -19.71 -12.30 -24.11
N ALA A 336 -18.68 -12.75 -23.40
CA ALA A 336 -18.06 -14.04 -23.64
C ALA A 336 -19.05 -15.18 -23.49
N LEU A 337 -19.86 -15.19 -22.44
CA LEU A 337 -20.89 -16.21 -22.21
C LEU A 337 -21.90 -16.29 -23.36
N LEU A 338 -22.31 -15.14 -23.91
CA LEU A 338 -23.21 -15.11 -25.08
C LEU A 338 -22.53 -15.69 -26.32
N LEU A 339 -21.27 -15.34 -26.56
CA LEU A 339 -20.49 -15.87 -27.69
C LEU A 339 -20.28 -17.38 -27.55
N THR A 340 -19.89 -17.86 -26.37
CA THR A 340 -19.68 -19.29 -26.11
C THR A 340 -20.99 -20.07 -26.27
N TYR A 341 -22.13 -19.48 -25.87
CA TYR A 341 -23.45 -20.08 -26.12
C TYR A 341 -23.73 -20.25 -27.61
N THR A 342 -23.51 -19.21 -28.41
CA THR A 342 -23.72 -19.30 -29.87
C THR A 342 -22.79 -20.30 -30.56
N MET A 343 -21.58 -20.52 -30.02
CA MET A 343 -20.66 -21.52 -30.54
C MET A 343 -21.08 -22.94 -30.12
N ALA A 344 -21.50 -23.10 -28.86
CA ALA A 344 -21.89 -24.40 -28.30
C ALA A 344 -23.17 -24.97 -28.92
N THR A 345 -24.07 -24.14 -29.46
CA THR A 345 -25.28 -24.63 -30.13
C THR A 345 -25.00 -25.47 -31.37
N ASP A 346 -23.87 -25.24 -32.04
CA ASP A 346 -23.50 -25.92 -33.29
C ASP A 346 -22.54 -27.11 -33.08
N ILE A 347 -22.10 -27.36 -31.83
CA ILE A 347 -21.12 -28.41 -31.50
C ILE A 347 -21.84 -29.65 -30.95
N PRO A 348 -21.65 -30.84 -31.57
CA PRO A 348 -22.16 -32.10 -31.01
C PRO A 348 -21.59 -32.38 -29.62
N ARG A 349 -22.44 -32.71 -28.65
CA ARG A 349 -22.04 -33.02 -27.25
C ARG A 349 -21.59 -34.48 -27.11
N THR A 350 -20.51 -34.82 -27.81
CA THR A 350 -19.86 -36.13 -27.74
C THR A 350 -18.56 -36.03 -26.95
N ALA A 351 -18.05 -37.16 -26.44
CA ALA A 351 -16.77 -37.20 -25.71
C ALA A 351 -15.61 -36.57 -26.51
N GLU A 352 -15.63 -36.72 -27.84
CA GLU A 352 -14.64 -36.10 -28.75
C GLU A 352 -14.61 -34.56 -28.70
N ASN A 353 -15.67 -33.91 -28.20
CA ASN A 353 -15.79 -32.46 -28.12
C ASN A 353 -15.79 -31.93 -26.67
N HIS A 354 -15.56 -32.78 -25.66
CA HIS A 354 -15.54 -32.35 -24.25
C HIS A 354 -14.46 -31.30 -23.98
N ASP A 355 -13.30 -31.38 -24.65
CA ASP A 355 -12.25 -30.35 -24.57
C ASP A 355 -12.75 -28.96 -24.96
N LEU A 356 -13.46 -28.88 -26.09
CA LEU A 356 -13.99 -27.62 -26.58
C LEU A 356 -15.10 -27.11 -25.65
N LEU A 357 -15.97 -27.99 -25.16
CA LEU A 357 -17.02 -27.62 -24.23
C LEU A 357 -16.46 -27.12 -22.89
N ALA A 358 -15.45 -27.80 -22.34
CA ALA A 358 -14.75 -27.38 -21.13
C ALA A 358 -14.14 -25.98 -21.28
N ALA A 359 -13.48 -25.71 -22.42
CA ALA A 359 -12.91 -24.40 -22.72
C ALA A 359 -13.99 -23.31 -22.79
N LEU A 360 -15.13 -23.59 -23.45
CA LEU A 360 -16.26 -22.67 -23.58
C LEU A 360 -16.93 -22.40 -22.22
N VAL A 361 -17.01 -23.39 -21.33
CA VAL A 361 -17.56 -23.24 -19.97
C VAL A 361 -16.65 -22.35 -19.10
N LEU A 362 -15.34 -22.52 -19.17
CA LEU A 362 -14.40 -21.76 -18.35
C LEU A 362 -14.08 -20.36 -18.91
N ALA A 363 -14.25 -20.13 -20.22
CA ALA A 363 -13.84 -18.88 -20.87
C ALA A 363 -14.44 -17.60 -20.23
N PRO A 364 -15.75 -17.50 -19.89
CA PRO A 364 -16.29 -16.31 -19.25
C PRO A 364 -15.63 -15.97 -17.90
N ALA A 365 -15.38 -16.99 -17.08
CA ALA A 365 -14.71 -16.85 -15.79
C ALA A 365 -13.24 -16.46 -15.96
N PHE A 366 -12.55 -17.02 -16.96
CA PHE A 366 -11.16 -16.70 -17.27
C PHE A 366 -11.01 -15.24 -17.73
N ILE A 367 -11.92 -14.78 -18.58
CA ILE A 367 -11.94 -13.39 -19.04
C ILE A 367 -12.15 -12.45 -17.84
N ALA A 368 -13.09 -12.74 -16.94
CA ALA A 368 -13.25 -11.95 -15.71
C ALA A 368 -11.99 -11.93 -14.83
N ALA A 369 -11.26 -13.05 -14.76
CA ALA A 369 -10.03 -13.17 -13.97
C ALA A 369 -8.88 -12.31 -14.53
N VAL A 370 -8.74 -12.23 -15.86
CA VAL A 370 -7.61 -11.59 -16.56
C VAL A 370 -7.80 -10.09 -16.82
N VAL A 371 -9.04 -9.60 -16.85
CA VAL A 371 -9.34 -8.17 -17.05
C VAL A 371 -8.65 -7.31 -15.98
N ALA A 372 -8.13 -6.16 -16.41
CA ALA A 372 -7.38 -5.24 -15.55
C ALA A 372 -8.24 -4.71 -14.39
N PRO A 373 -7.72 -4.73 -13.15
CA PRO A 373 -8.47 -4.23 -12.01
C PRO A 373 -8.74 -2.73 -12.09
N ALA A 374 -9.93 -2.30 -11.68
CA ALA A 374 -10.26 -0.89 -11.51
C ALA A 374 -9.37 -0.23 -10.43
N LEU A 375 -8.88 -1.03 -9.48
CA LEU A 375 -7.94 -0.63 -8.43
C LEU A 375 -6.71 0.11 -8.98
N ILE A 376 -6.20 -0.29 -10.15
CA ILE A 376 -5.01 0.36 -10.75
C ILE A 376 -5.28 1.82 -11.07
N LYS A 377 -6.49 2.13 -11.58
CA LYS A 377 -6.88 3.51 -11.88
C LYS A 377 -7.06 4.33 -10.59
N ARG A 378 -7.64 3.73 -9.56
CA ARG A 378 -7.79 4.36 -8.23
C ARG A 378 -6.43 4.70 -7.61
N LEU A 379 -5.48 3.77 -7.67
CA LEU A 379 -4.11 3.99 -7.19
C LEU A 379 -3.33 5.03 -8.02
N ALA A 380 -3.65 5.19 -9.30
CA ALA A 380 -3.03 6.19 -10.17
C ALA A 380 -3.59 7.62 -9.95
N GLU A 381 -4.81 7.74 -9.42
CA GLU A 381 -5.46 9.02 -9.15
C GLU A 381 -4.66 9.83 -8.12
N GLU A 382 -4.24 11.03 -8.52
CA GLU A 382 -3.52 12.01 -7.68
C GLU A 382 -2.36 11.43 -6.85
N ARG A 383 -1.75 10.34 -7.33
CA ARG A 383 -0.67 9.59 -6.67
C ARG A 383 -1.05 8.99 -5.30
N SER A 384 -2.33 8.68 -5.08
CA SER A 384 -2.79 7.94 -3.90
C SER A 384 -2.05 6.61 -3.70
N GLY A 385 -1.72 5.92 -4.80
CA GLY A 385 -0.95 4.68 -4.78
C GLY A 385 0.48 4.86 -4.27
N ASP A 386 1.12 5.99 -4.52
CA ASP A 386 2.46 6.27 -3.98
C ASP A 386 2.38 6.40 -2.45
N TRP A 387 1.36 7.08 -1.93
CA TRP A 387 1.16 7.17 -0.49
C TRP A 387 0.92 5.79 0.15
N TRP A 388 0.04 4.97 -0.43
CA TRP A 388 -0.15 3.59 0.03
C TRP A 388 1.12 2.75 -0.07
N ARG A 389 1.95 2.94 -1.10
CA ARG A 389 3.26 2.28 -1.23
C ARG A 389 4.19 2.68 -0.11
N ALA A 390 4.27 3.95 0.27
CA ALA A 390 5.08 4.40 1.42
C ALA A 390 4.63 3.71 2.72
N MET A 391 3.32 3.68 2.97
CA MET A 391 2.77 3.15 4.22
C MET A 391 2.90 1.61 4.32
N ILE A 392 2.57 0.87 3.26
CA ILE A 392 2.66 -0.61 3.25
C ILE A 392 4.12 -1.09 3.18
N GLY A 393 5.00 -0.34 2.54
CA GLY A 393 6.41 -0.75 2.37
C GLY A 393 6.57 -1.89 1.35
N PRO A 394 7.50 -2.84 1.55
CA PRO A 394 7.95 -3.78 0.52
C PRO A 394 6.83 -4.71 -0.01
N TRP A 395 5.75 -4.88 0.75
CA TRP A 395 4.61 -5.73 0.39
C TRP A 395 3.52 -5.01 -0.40
N SER A 396 3.74 -3.76 -0.82
CA SER A 396 2.72 -2.95 -1.52
C SER A 396 2.21 -3.63 -2.79
N ARG A 397 3.09 -4.05 -3.70
CA ARG A 397 2.69 -4.70 -4.96
C ARG A 397 1.96 -6.02 -4.73
N ALA A 398 2.44 -6.85 -3.81
CA ALA A 398 1.75 -8.08 -3.41
C ALA A 398 0.34 -7.78 -2.90
N THR A 399 0.22 -6.82 -1.98
CA THR A 399 -1.05 -6.39 -1.40
C THR A 399 -2.02 -5.87 -2.47
N PHE A 400 -1.54 -5.01 -3.37
CA PHE A 400 -2.34 -4.44 -4.45
C PHE A 400 -2.80 -5.52 -5.43
N SER A 401 -1.95 -6.48 -5.77
CA SER A 401 -2.30 -7.57 -6.69
C SER A 401 -3.35 -8.50 -6.11
N ILE A 402 -3.24 -8.83 -4.81
CA ILE A 402 -4.22 -9.66 -4.12
C ILE A 402 -5.56 -8.91 -4.07
N MET A 403 -5.56 -7.64 -3.63
CA MET A 403 -6.81 -6.86 -3.57
C MET A 403 -7.41 -6.53 -4.93
N GLY A 404 -6.58 -6.49 -5.97
CA GLY A 404 -7.00 -6.33 -7.35
C GLY A 404 -7.40 -7.65 -8.03
N ALA A 405 -7.49 -8.77 -7.32
CA ALA A 405 -7.94 -10.04 -7.90
C ALA A 405 -9.48 -10.19 -7.87
N SER A 406 -10.04 -10.89 -8.86
CA SER A 406 -11.45 -11.23 -8.89
C SER A 406 -11.74 -12.49 -8.06
N PHE A 407 -12.06 -12.31 -6.79
CA PHE A 407 -12.41 -13.44 -5.91
C PHE A 407 -13.83 -13.97 -6.12
N ILE A 408 -14.75 -13.09 -6.52
CA ILE A 408 -16.18 -13.38 -6.49
C ILE A 408 -16.68 -13.90 -7.83
N LEU A 409 -16.23 -13.35 -8.96
CA LEU A 409 -16.82 -13.64 -10.27
C LEU A 409 -16.51 -15.04 -10.85
N PRO A 410 -15.32 -15.65 -10.67
CA PRO A 410 -14.99 -16.90 -11.36
C PRO A 410 -15.96 -18.05 -11.08
N ILE A 411 -16.36 -18.23 -9.82
CA ILE A 411 -17.25 -19.31 -9.40
C ILE A 411 -18.66 -19.16 -10.02
N PRO A 412 -19.45 -18.09 -9.75
CA PRO A 412 -20.79 -17.96 -10.28
C PRO A 412 -20.83 -17.91 -11.81
N LEU A 413 -19.81 -17.33 -12.47
CA LEU A 413 -19.73 -17.35 -13.94
C LEU A 413 -19.52 -18.75 -14.49
N THR A 414 -18.68 -19.57 -13.86
CA THR A 414 -18.45 -20.96 -14.30
C THR A 414 -19.71 -21.81 -14.12
N TYR A 415 -20.41 -21.68 -12.99
CA TYR A 415 -21.68 -22.38 -12.77
C TYR A 415 -22.78 -21.92 -13.74
N LEU A 416 -22.86 -20.61 -14.00
CA LEU A 416 -23.81 -20.07 -14.98
C LEU A 416 -23.48 -20.58 -16.40
N ALA A 417 -22.21 -20.58 -16.78
CA ALA A 417 -21.76 -21.10 -18.07
C ALA A 417 -22.07 -22.60 -18.21
N TRP A 418 -21.80 -23.41 -17.17
CA TRP A 418 -22.16 -24.83 -17.16
C TRP A 418 -23.67 -25.03 -17.38
N TYR A 419 -24.51 -24.32 -16.63
CA TYR A 419 -25.97 -24.43 -16.75
C TYR A 419 -26.47 -24.07 -18.16
N VAL A 420 -25.86 -23.07 -18.79
CA VAL A 420 -26.24 -22.59 -20.14
C VAL A 420 -25.72 -23.51 -21.24
N LEU A 421 -24.53 -24.10 -21.08
CA LEU A 421 -23.81 -24.79 -22.17
C LEU A 421 -23.93 -26.32 -22.12
N ALA A 422 -24.05 -26.90 -20.91
CA ALA A 422 -24.07 -28.35 -20.71
C ALA A 422 -25.18 -29.02 -21.55
N GLY A 423 -26.39 -28.45 -21.61
CA GLY A 423 -27.48 -28.94 -22.44
C GLY A 423 -27.84 -30.40 -22.13
N ASP A 424 -27.92 -31.25 -23.16
CA ASP A 424 -28.38 -32.65 -23.09
C ASP A 424 -27.28 -33.67 -22.70
N ILE A 425 -26.30 -33.28 -21.89
CA ILE A 425 -25.31 -34.23 -21.34
C ILE A 425 -26.03 -35.25 -20.45
N ASP A 426 -25.49 -36.48 -20.39
CA ASP A 426 -25.98 -37.55 -19.50
C ASP A 426 -26.13 -37.03 -18.05
N SER A 427 -27.27 -37.30 -17.42
CA SER A 427 -27.56 -36.78 -16.08
C SER A 427 -26.56 -37.26 -15.02
N ALA A 428 -25.96 -38.44 -15.18
CA ALA A 428 -24.92 -38.94 -14.28
C ALA A 428 -23.65 -38.08 -14.38
N VAL A 429 -23.21 -37.77 -15.60
CA VAL A 429 -22.05 -36.89 -15.85
C VAL A 429 -22.36 -35.46 -15.39
N TYR A 430 -23.57 -34.97 -15.66
CA TYR A 430 -24.00 -33.65 -15.21
C TYR A 430 -23.91 -33.50 -13.69
N ASP A 431 -24.43 -34.47 -12.93
CA ASP A 431 -24.41 -34.45 -11.47
C ASP A 431 -22.99 -34.64 -10.90
N GLU A 432 -22.17 -35.48 -11.53
CA GLU A 432 -20.75 -35.67 -11.21
C GLU A 432 -20.02 -34.32 -11.34
N VAL A 433 -20.17 -33.66 -12.49
CA VAL A 433 -19.50 -32.39 -12.77
C VAL A 433 -19.91 -31.31 -11.79
N LEU A 434 -21.21 -31.18 -11.54
CA LEU A 434 -21.76 -30.12 -10.67
C LEU A 434 -21.20 -30.18 -9.24
N ARG A 435 -20.88 -31.37 -8.71
CA ARG A 435 -20.28 -31.55 -7.37
C ARG A 435 -18.87 -30.98 -7.27
N TRP A 436 -18.14 -30.95 -8.38
CA TRP A 436 -16.70 -30.66 -8.41
C TRP A 436 -16.33 -29.45 -9.26
N LEU A 437 -17.30 -28.85 -9.94
CA LEU A 437 -17.15 -27.67 -10.80
C LEU A 437 -16.56 -26.45 -10.08
N TRP A 438 -16.58 -26.40 -8.75
CA TRP A 438 -15.96 -25.33 -7.96
C TRP A 438 -14.42 -25.38 -7.95
N LEU A 439 -13.81 -26.52 -8.28
CA LEU A 439 -12.34 -26.70 -8.24
C LEU A 439 -11.61 -25.84 -9.28
N PRO A 440 -11.93 -25.90 -10.60
CA PRO A 440 -11.28 -25.02 -11.56
C PRO A 440 -11.41 -23.52 -11.25
N PRO A 441 -12.60 -22.95 -10.96
CA PRO A 441 -12.72 -21.52 -10.66
C PRO A 441 -12.09 -21.11 -9.33
N LEU A 442 -11.82 -22.04 -8.41
CA LEU A 442 -10.99 -21.75 -7.24
C LEU A 442 -9.55 -21.44 -7.64
N ALA A 443 -8.95 -22.26 -8.51
CA ALA A 443 -7.62 -22.00 -9.07
C ALA A 443 -7.58 -20.76 -10.00
N MET A 444 -8.72 -20.37 -10.58
CA MET A 444 -8.81 -19.10 -11.33
C MET A 444 -8.61 -17.86 -10.45
N ILE A 445 -8.79 -17.96 -9.14
CA ILE A 445 -8.46 -16.87 -8.21
C ILE A 445 -6.95 -16.61 -8.23
N ASP A 446 -6.12 -17.65 -8.25
CA ASP A 446 -4.66 -17.52 -8.37
C ASP A 446 -4.26 -16.91 -9.72
N ILE A 447 -4.93 -17.33 -10.80
CA ILE A 447 -4.78 -16.70 -12.13
C ILE A 447 -5.13 -15.21 -12.06
N SER A 448 -6.18 -14.83 -11.33
CA SER A 448 -6.59 -13.44 -11.19
C SER A 448 -5.59 -12.61 -10.38
N CYS A 449 -5.02 -13.16 -9.31
CA CYS A 449 -3.91 -12.54 -8.58
C CYS A 449 -2.70 -12.32 -9.50
N ALA A 450 -2.32 -13.32 -10.29
CA ALA A 450 -1.23 -13.23 -11.25
C ALA A 450 -1.49 -12.17 -12.34
N ALA A 451 -2.70 -12.14 -12.89
CA ALA A 451 -3.12 -11.11 -13.84
C ALA A 451 -3.03 -9.70 -13.25
N ALA A 452 -3.55 -9.50 -12.03
CA ALA A 452 -3.49 -8.22 -11.34
C ALA A 452 -2.04 -7.77 -11.09
N ALA A 453 -1.14 -8.69 -10.69
CA ALA A 453 0.27 -8.40 -10.52
C ALA A 453 0.95 -7.99 -11.84
N LEU A 454 0.64 -8.68 -12.95
CA LEU A 454 1.16 -8.33 -14.27
C LEU A 454 0.68 -6.95 -14.73
N HIS A 455 -0.60 -6.64 -14.54
CA HIS A 455 -1.13 -5.31 -14.87
C HIS A 455 -0.49 -4.20 -14.03
N LEU A 456 -0.27 -4.44 -12.72
CA LEU A 456 0.43 -3.50 -11.84
C LEU A 456 1.88 -3.30 -12.27
N MET A 457 2.59 -4.38 -12.60
CA MET A 457 3.96 -4.31 -13.10
C MET A 457 4.04 -3.50 -14.40
N VAL A 458 3.09 -3.67 -15.32
CA VAL A 458 3.01 -2.89 -16.56
C VAL A 458 2.68 -1.42 -16.28
N ALA A 459 1.79 -1.15 -15.32
CA ALA A 459 1.44 0.21 -14.92
C ALA A 459 2.63 0.98 -14.31
N ASP A 460 3.57 0.27 -13.66
CA ASP A 460 4.80 0.84 -13.12
C ASP A 460 5.83 1.21 -14.21
N LEU A 461 5.72 0.64 -15.42
CA LEU A 461 6.67 0.93 -16.49
C LEU A 461 6.56 2.37 -16.96
N ARG A 462 7.71 3.05 -17.07
CA ARG A 462 7.84 4.45 -17.54
C ARG A 462 7.16 4.76 -18.89
N ARG A 463 6.85 3.73 -19.69
CA ARG A 463 6.04 3.82 -20.92
C ARG A 463 4.88 2.84 -20.83
N ALA A 464 3.93 3.12 -19.93
CA ALA A 464 2.75 2.30 -19.66
C ALA A 464 1.84 2.04 -20.89
N SER A 465 2.07 2.68 -22.04
CA SER A 465 1.33 2.48 -23.29
C SER A 465 1.96 1.47 -24.26
N ALA A 466 3.08 0.84 -23.91
CA ALA A 466 3.69 -0.16 -24.78
C ALA A 466 2.83 -1.43 -24.84
N ALA A 467 2.55 -1.93 -26.05
CA ALA A 467 1.85 -3.18 -26.34
C ALA A 467 2.44 -4.44 -25.67
N ALA A 468 3.56 -4.32 -24.95
CA ALA A 468 4.17 -5.40 -24.17
C ALA A 468 3.25 -5.91 -23.04
N GLY A 469 2.38 -5.06 -22.49
CA GLY A 469 1.49 -5.47 -21.38
C GLY A 469 0.49 -6.56 -21.75
N SER A 470 -0.05 -6.54 -22.98
CA SER A 470 -0.99 -7.58 -23.45
C SER A 470 -0.30 -8.91 -23.75
N LEU A 471 0.97 -8.89 -24.17
CA LEU A 471 1.72 -10.11 -24.47
C LEU A 471 2.12 -10.87 -23.19
N LEU A 472 2.36 -10.18 -22.08
CA LEU A 472 2.69 -10.83 -20.81
C LEU A 472 1.52 -11.65 -20.24
N LEU A 473 0.28 -11.22 -20.49
CA LEU A 473 -0.92 -11.95 -20.07
C LEU A 473 -1.09 -13.28 -20.84
N LEU A 474 -0.47 -13.46 -22.00
CA LEU A 474 -0.53 -14.72 -22.75
C LEU A 474 0.05 -15.89 -21.96
N VAL A 475 0.95 -15.64 -21.01
CA VAL A 475 1.49 -16.69 -20.13
C VAL A 475 0.39 -17.32 -19.28
N LEU A 476 -0.70 -16.58 -18.99
CA LEU A 476 -1.87 -17.08 -18.27
C LEU A 476 -2.77 -18.01 -19.10
N VAL A 477 -2.53 -18.14 -20.41
CA VAL A 477 -3.21 -19.14 -21.23
C VAL A 477 -2.80 -20.55 -20.81
N TRP A 478 -1.57 -20.76 -20.36
CA TRP A 478 -1.12 -22.07 -19.89
C TRP A 478 -1.96 -22.62 -18.72
N PRO A 479 -2.07 -21.94 -17.56
CA PRO A 479 -2.91 -22.43 -16.47
C PRO A 479 -4.38 -22.58 -16.88
N PHE A 480 -4.88 -21.77 -17.82
CA PHE A 480 -6.23 -21.96 -18.35
C PHE A 480 -6.41 -23.27 -19.14
N LEU A 481 -5.42 -23.68 -19.93
CA LEU A 481 -5.45 -24.96 -20.65
C LEU A 481 -5.41 -26.14 -19.68
N GLU A 482 -4.64 -26.05 -18.60
CA GLU A 482 -4.63 -27.07 -17.54
C GLU A 482 -6.00 -27.20 -16.85
N LEU A 483 -6.67 -26.07 -16.56
CA LEU A 483 -8.03 -26.10 -16.02
C LEU A 483 -9.06 -26.67 -17.00
N THR A 484 -8.84 -26.46 -18.30
CA THR A 484 -9.66 -27.06 -19.35
C THR A 484 -9.48 -28.58 -19.37
N SER A 485 -8.23 -29.06 -19.36
CA SER A 485 -7.89 -30.49 -19.25
C SER A 485 -8.53 -31.14 -18.01
N ALA A 486 -8.47 -30.47 -16.86
CA ALA A 486 -9.10 -30.95 -15.64
C ALA A 486 -10.61 -31.11 -15.78
N LEU A 487 -11.30 -30.14 -16.41
CA LEU A 487 -12.74 -30.21 -16.62
C LEU A 487 -13.12 -31.25 -17.69
N THR A 488 -12.33 -31.42 -18.75
CA THR A 488 -12.52 -32.51 -19.73
C THR A 488 -12.46 -33.86 -19.05
N THR A 489 -11.41 -34.13 -18.28
CA THR A 489 -11.20 -35.42 -17.59
C THR A 489 -12.35 -35.73 -16.64
N LEU A 490 -12.87 -34.69 -15.98
CA LEU A 490 -13.99 -34.76 -15.06
C LEU A 490 -15.32 -35.05 -15.78
N MET A 491 -15.46 -34.64 -17.05
CA MET A 491 -16.60 -35.02 -17.90
C MET A 491 -16.46 -36.45 -18.47
N ASP A 492 -15.24 -36.89 -18.79
CA ASP A 492 -14.98 -38.20 -19.42
C ASP A 492 -14.97 -39.36 -18.43
N THR A 493 -14.25 -39.19 -17.32
CA THR A 493 -13.95 -40.26 -16.35
C THR A 493 -14.45 -39.97 -14.94
N GLY A 494 -14.96 -38.76 -14.68
CA GLY A 494 -15.37 -38.33 -13.34
C GLY A 494 -14.17 -37.93 -12.48
N MET A 495 -14.40 -37.77 -11.17
CA MET A 495 -13.33 -37.35 -10.26
C MET A 495 -12.45 -38.51 -9.80
N SER A 496 -11.14 -38.28 -9.84
CA SER A 496 -10.16 -39.11 -9.15
C SER A 496 -9.39 -38.28 -8.09
N PHE A 497 -8.78 -38.98 -7.14
CA PHE A 497 -7.86 -38.39 -6.16
C PHE A 497 -6.41 -38.81 -6.37
N GLU A 498 -6.11 -39.41 -7.52
CA GLU A 498 -4.75 -39.82 -7.85
C GLU A 498 -3.93 -38.58 -8.26
N LEU A 499 -2.66 -38.55 -7.84
CA LEU A 499 -1.71 -37.49 -8.22
C LEU A 499 -0.90 -37.96 -9.44
N ALA A 500 -1.59 -38.35 -10.50
CA ALA A 500 -1.01 -38.73 -11.77
C ALA A 500 -1.27 -37.66 -12.84
N MET A 501 -0.41 -37.62 -13.87
CA MET A 501 -0.56 -36.67 -14.97
C MET A 501 -1.87 -36.91 -15.72
N GLY A 502 -2.64 -35.84 -15.97
CA GLY A 502 -3.96 -35.92 -16.59
C GLY A 502 -5.10 -36.23 -15.62
N GLU A 503 -4.83 -36.28 -14.30
CA GLU A 503 -5.87 -36.38 -13.28
C GLU A 503 -6.35 -34.98 -12.85
N PRO A 504 -7.66 -34.78 -12.62
CA PRO A 504 -8.26 -33.45 -12.49
C PRO A 504 -7.68 -32.65 -11.31
N ILE A 505 -7.33 -33.31 -10.20
CA ILE A 505 -6.74 -32.63 -9.05
C ILE A 505 -5.32 -32.15 -9.35
N LEU A 506 -4.51 -32.96 -10.03
CA LEU A 506 -3.14 -32.59 -10.33
C LEU A 506 -3.11 -31.43 -11.33
N ASP A 507 -3.94 -31.46 -12.37
CA ASP A 507 -4.04 -30.40 -13.37
C ASP A 507 -4.45 -29.06 -12.72
N VAL A 508 -5.42 -29.08 -11.80
CA VAL A 508 -5.82 -27.88 -11.01
C VAL A 508 -4.66 -27.36 -10.14
N LEU A 509 -3.89 -28.25 -9.51
CA LEU A 509 -2.73 -27.87 -8.71
C LEU A 509 -1.59 -27.30 -9.57
N ILE A 510 -1.37 -27.84 -10.77
CA ILE A 510 -0.40 -27.33 -11.74
C ILE A 510 -0.83 -25.94 -12.23
N ALA A 511 -2.12 -25.74 -12.51
CA ALA A 511 -2.67 -24.44 -12.88
C ALA A 511 -2.45 -23.39 -11.78
N ALA A 512 -2.81 -23.72 -10.53
CA ALA A 512 -2.60 -22.84 -9.38
C ALA A 512 -1.10 -22.56 -9.13
N GLY A 513 -0.26 -23.60 -9.18
CA GLY A 513 1.19 -23.48 -8.98
C GLY A 513 1.89 -22.63 -10.05
N SER A 514 1.49 -22.79 -11.32
CA SER A 514 2.02 -21.97 -12.41
C SER A 514 1.56 -20.52 -12.30
N ALA A 515 0.30 -20.26 -11.97
CA ALA A 515 -0.20 -18.91 -11.67
C ALA A 515 0.54 -18.25 -10.50
N ALA A 516 0.77 -18.99 -9.41
CA ALA A 516 1.52 -18.51 -8.25
C ALA A 516 2.98 -18.17 -8.60
N LEU A 517 3.63 -18.94 -9.48
CA LEU A 517 4.98 -18.63 -9.96
C LEU A 517 5.01 -17.35 -10.80
N ILE A 518 4.04 -17.19 -11.72
CA ILE A 518 3.88 -15.97 -12.53
C ILE A 518 3.66 -14.76 -11.62
N TRP A 519 2.78 -14.89 -10.63
CA TRP A 519 2.54 -13.86 -9.62
C TRP A 519 3.81 -13.50 -8.86
N ALA A 520 4.55 -14.48 -8.35
CA ALA A 520 5.79 -14.25 -7.61
C ALA A 520 6.82 -13.49 -8.46
N VAL A 521 7.00 -13.87 -9.72
CA VAL A 521 7.88 -13.16 -10.66
C VAL A 521 7.42 -11.71 -10.86
N ALA A 522 6.12 -11.49 -11.13
CA ALA A 522 5.57 -10.14 -11.35
C ALA A 522 5.68 -9.24 -10.11
N VAL A 523 5.59 -9.81 -8.91
CA VAL A 523 5.72 -9.08 -7.65
C VAL A 523 7.17 -8.74 -7.33
N ILE A 524 8.09 -9.70 -7.52
CA ILE A 524 9.50 -9.61 -7.08
C ILE A 524 10.36 -8.76 -8.03
N ILE A 525 10.01 -8.66 -9.32
CA ILE A 525 10.81 -7.88 -10.28
C ILE A 525 10.98 -6.43 -9.78
N PRO A 526 12.23 -5.94 -9.63
CA PRO A 526 12.48 -4.60 -9.11
C PRO A 526 11.88 -3.52 -10.03
N GLU A 527 11.54 -2.37 -9.43
CA GLU A 527 10.84 -1.23 -10.04
C GLU A 527 11.67 -0.42 -11.08
N ASP A 528 12.85 -0.90 -11.49
CA ASP A 528 13.84 -0.10 -12.25
C ASP A 528 13.76 -0.22 -13.79
#